data_AF-A0A4U1YWC5-F1
#
_entry.id   AF-A0A4U1YWC5-F1
#
_cell.length_a   1.000
_cell.length_b   1.000
_cell.length_c   1.000
_cell.angle_alpha   90.00
_cell.angle_beta   90.00
_cell.angle_gamma   90.00
#
_symmetry.space_group_name_H-M   'P 1'
#
loop_
_entity.id
_entity.type
_entity.pdbx_description
1 polymer ?
#
loop_
_entity_poly.entity_id
_entity_poly.type
_entity_poly.pdbx_seq_one_letter_code
_entity_poly.pdbx_strand_id
1 'polypeptide(L)'
;MPKAARLGDIGSEHDCFPPTPITAGSPNVMINFQPAVRQGDPLQDHGCPCDKTPHGNHPRSVASGSSGVFIDGKPAARLGDAIDCGGAIASASPDVVIG
;
A
#
# COMPACT_ATOMS: atom_id res chain seq x y z
N MET A 1 1.47 4.24 -17.49
CA MET A 1 1.21 3.08 -16.62
C MET A 1 1.75 3.40 -15.23
N PRO A 2 0.99 3.13 -14.15
CA PRO A 2 1.44 3.36 -12.78
C PRO A 2 2.70 2.58 -12.41
N LYS A 3 3.47 3.11 -11.45
CA LYS A 3 4.66 2.45 -10.90
C LYS A 3 4.27 1.32 -9.95
N ALA A 4 5.04 0.24 -9.92
CA ALA A 4 4.76 -0.92 -9.08
C ALA A 4 5.07 -0.65 -7.60
N ALA A 5 4.15 -1.03 -6.70
CA ALA A 5 4.35 -0.91 -5.26
C ALA A 5 5.16 -2.10 -4.70
N ARG A 6 5.93 -1.84 -3.65
CA ARG A 6 6.87 -2.79 -3.03
C ARG A 6 6.83 -2.66 -1.51
N LEU A 7 7.32 -3.69 -0.82
CA LEU A 7 7.48 -3.65 0.64
C LEU A 7 8.23 -2.37 1.07
N GLY A 8 7.70 -1.67 2.07
CA GLY A 8 8.28 -0.43 2.58
C GLY A 8 7.84 0.83 1.83
N ASP A 9 7.17 0.72 0.67
CA ASP A 9 6.52 1.88 0.04
C ASP A 9 5.39 2.43 0.93
N ILE A 10 5.10 3.72 0.78
CA ILE A 10 4.24 4.49 1.68
C ILE A 10 2.80 4.51 1.20
N GLY A 11 1.85 4.24 2.09
CA GLY A 11 0.46 4.68 1.93
C GLY A 11 0.28 6.07 2.52
N SER A 12 -0.39 6.95 1.77
CA SER A 12 -0.63 8.35 2.18
C SER A 12 -1.39 8.46 3.50
N GLU A 13 -1.37 9.66 4.07
CA GLU A 13 -2.34 10.07 5.08
C GLU A 13 -3.78 10.03 4.56
N HIS A 14 -4.72 10.03 5.49
CA HIS A 14 -6.09 10.47 5.27
C HIS A 14 -6.63 11.09 6.58
N ASP A 15 -7.45 12.13 6.46
CA ASP A 15 -7.94 12.91 7.59
C ASP A 15 -6.80 13.37 8.52
N CYS A 16 -6.79 12.91 9.77
CA CYS A 16 -5.71 13.15 10.74
C CYS A 16 -4.77 11.96 10.91
N PHE A 17 -4.95 10.86 10.18
CA PHE A 17 -4.15 9.65 10.31
C PHE A 17 -2.89 9.75 9.44
N PRO A 18 -1.68 9.60 10.02
CA PRO A 18 -0.43 9.83 9.32
C PRO A 18 -0.13 8.75 8.25
N PRO A 19 0.78 9.02 7.29
CA PRO A 19 1.20 8.02 6.33
C PRO A 19 1.96 6.87 7.02
N THR A 20 1.84 5.66 6.49
CA THR A 20 2.52 4.47 7.03
C THR A 20 3.05 3.54 5.93
N PRO A 21 4.13 2.78 6.19
CA PRO A 21 4.70 1.87 5.23
C PRO A 21 3.86 0.60 5.04
N ILE A 22 3.96 0.01 3.86
CA ILE A 22 3.52 -1.36 3.57
C ILE A 22 4.44 -2.34 4.29
N THR A 23 3.88 -3.32 5.01
CA THR A 23 4.60 -4.18 5.96
C THR A 23 4.74 -5.63 5.50
N ALA A 24 4.00 -6.05 4.47
CA ALA A 24 4.22 -7.34 3.82
C ALA A 24 3.97 -7.25 2.32
N GLY A 25 4.43 -8.27 1.60
CA GLY A 25 4.26 -8.40 0.15
C GLY A 25 4.33 -9.86 -0.28
N SER A 26 4.56 -10.09 -1.57
CA SER A 26 4.78 -11.41 -2.14
C SER A 26 6.01 -12.12 -1.54
N PRO A 27 5.90 -13.40 -1.15
CA PRO A 27 7.06 -14.20 -0.76
C PRO A 27 7.89 -14.68 -1.96
N ASN A 28 7.36 -14.59 -3.18
CA ASN A 28 7.94 -15.22 -4.38
C ASN A 28 8.45 -14.22 -5.41
N VAL A 29 7.87 -13.02 -5.46
CA VAL A 29 8.12 -12.02 -6.51
C VAL A 29 8.71 -10.77 -5.89
N MET A 30 9.87 -10.38 -6.43
CA MET A 30 10.60 -9.19 -6.01
C MET A 30 10.59 -8.14 -7.12
N ILE A 31 10.46 -6.88 -6.75
CA ILE A 31 10.60 -5.71 -7.61
C ILE A 31 11.69 -4.83 -7.00
N ASN A 32 12.77 -4.57 -7.73
CA ASN A 32 14.00 -3.94 -7.21
C ASN A 32 14.44 -4.49 -5.84
N PHE A 33 14.51 -5.81 -5.73
CA PHE A 33 14.95 -6.54 -4.52
C PHE A 33 14.03 -6.38 -3.28
N GLN A 34 12.81 -5.85 -3.45
CA GLN A 34 11.80 -5.79 -2.40
C GLN A 34 10.58 -6.63 -2.80
N PRO A 35 9.92 -7.31 -1.85
CA PRO A 35 8.67 -8.02 -2.12
C PRO A 35 7.66 -7.15 -2.87
N ALA A 36 7.11 -7.67 -3.96
CA ALA A 36 6.07 -6.99 -4.72
C ALA A 36 4.77 -6.94 -3.93
N VAL A 37 4.09 -5.79 -3.93
CA VAL A 37 2.85 -5.61 -3.16
C VAL A 37 1.64 -5.93 -4.02
N ARG A 38 0.62 -6.50 -3.39
CA ARG A 38 -0.61 -6.95 -4.00
C ARG A 38 -1.81 -6.43 -3.23
N GLN A 39 -2.99 -6.52 -3.84
CA GLN A 39 -4.24 -6.30 -3.14
C GLN A 39 -4.34 -7.19 -1.88
N GLY A 40 -4.75 -6.58 -0.77
CA GLY A 40 -4.89 -7.21 0.54
C GLY A 40 -3.58 -7.36 1.33
N ASP A 41 -2.44 -6.94 0.78
CA ASP A 41 -1.21 -6.87 1.58
C ASP A 41 -1.32 -5.69 2.59
N PRO A 42 -0.86 -5.88 3.85
CA PRO A 42 -1.07 -4.95 4.94
C PRO A 42 -0.11 -3.76 4.91
N LEU A 43 -0.58 -2.64 5.45
CA LEU A 43 0.26 -1.53 5.88
C LEU A 43 0.32 -1.53 7.41
N GLN A 44 1.29 -0.81 7.97
CA GLN A 44 1.33 -0.57 9.41
C GLN A 44 0.08 0.21 9.82
N ASP A 45 -0.59 -0.28 10.88
CA ASP A 45 -1.69 0.41 11.54
C ASP A 45 -1.31 1.84 11.89
N HIS A 46 -2.29 2.73 11.86
CA HIS A 46 -2.09 4.11 12.30
C HIS A 46 -3.22 4.62 13.17
N GLY A 47 -2.84 5.55 14.05
CA GLY A 47 -3.75 6.26 14.90
C GLY A 47 -3.68 7.75 14.66
N CYS A 48 -4.82 8.42 14.84
CA CYS A 48 -4.89 9.86 14.75
C CYS A 48 -4.23 10.50 16.00
N PRO A 49 -3.34 11.50 15.84
CA PRO A 49 -2.60 12.11 16.94
C PRO A 49 -3.41 13.18 17.69
N CYS A 50 -4.71 13.31 17.44
CA CYS A 50 -5.56 14.29 18.12
C CYS A 50 -5.66 13.99 19.61
N ASP A 51 -5.30 14.97 20.43
CA ASP A 51 -5.28 14.94 21.89
C ASP A 51 -6.69 14.97 22.51
N LYS A 52 -7.65 15.62 21.84
CA LYS A 52 -8.99 15.92 22.39
C LYS A 52 -10.12 15.06 21.84
N THR A 53 -9.87 14.25 20.82
CA THR A 53 -10.89 13.37 20.22
C THR A 53 -10.23 12.06 19.80
N PRO A 54 -10.52 10.95 20.51
CA PRO A 54 -9.87 9.68 20.20
C PRO A 54 -10.52 9.06 18.96
N HIS A 55 -9.93 9.28 17.79
CA HIS A 55 -10.31 8.57 16.57
C HIS A 55 -9.73 7.13 16.54
N GLY A 56 -8.88 6.78 17.51
CA GLY A 56 -8.35 5.43 17.70
C GLY A 56 -7.20 5.06 16.75
N ASN A 57 -6.78 3.79 16.83
CA ASN A 57 -5.86 3.13 15.90
C ASN A 57 -6.64 2.09 15.10
N HIS A 58 -6.35 1.96 13.82
CA HIS A 58 -7.01 0.97 12.97
C HIS A 58 -6.05 0.34 11.96
N PRO A 59 -6.34 -0.89 11.49
CA PRO A 59 -5.51 -1.58 10.51
C PRO A 59 -5.72 -0.99 9.11
N ARG A 60 -4.74 -1.26 8.25
CA ARG A 60 -4.71 -0.77 6.87
C ARG A 60 -4.34 -1.90 5.91
N SER A 61 -5.00 -1.96 4.76
CA SER A 61 -4.66 -2.90 3.69
C SER A 61 -4.86 -2.30 2.30
N VAL A 62 -4.09 -2.79 1.33
CA VAL A 62 -4.25 -2.37 -0.08
C VAL A 62 -5.62 -2.84 -0.60
N ALA A 63 -6.49 -1.91 -0.95
CA ALA A 63 -7.87 -2.19 -1.36
C ALA A 63 -8.03 -2.50 -2.85
N SER A 64 -7.17 -1.93 -3.71
CA SER A 64 -7.23 -2.11 -5.16
C SER A 64 -5.87 -2.49 -5.78
N GLY A 65 -5.90 -2.94 -7.02
CA GLY A 65 -4.71 -3.29 -7.79
C GLY A 65 -4.98 -3.27 -9.29
N SER A 66 -4.01 -3.75 -10.07
CA SER A 66 -4.14 -3.95 -11.51
C SER A 66 -5.31 -4.87 -11.89
N SER A 67 -6.00 -4.55 -12.98
CA SER A 67 -7.04 -5.42 -13.57
C SER A 67 -6.48 -6.50 -14.51
N GLY A 68 -5.19 -6.44 -14.84
CA GLY A 68 -4.57 -7.33 -15.83
C GLY A 68 -3.28 -8.01 -15.38
N VAL A 69 -2.63 -7.52 -14.32
CA VAL A 69 -1.39 -8.08 -13.79
C VAL A 69 -1.64 -8.65 -12.40
N PHE A 70 -1.34 -9.93 -12.25
CA PHE A 70 -1.52 -10.67 -11.01
C PHE A 70 -0.17 -11.19 -10.52
N ILE A 71 0.11 -11.02 -9.24
CA ILE A 71 1.29 -11.54 -8.55
C ILE A 71 0.79 -12.50 -7.49
N ASP A 72 1.27 -13.75 -7.51
CA ASP A 72 0.74 -14.86 -6.70
C ASP A 72 -0.80 -14.97 -6.72
N GLY A 73 -1.40 -14.74 -7.88
CA GLY A 73 -2.86 -14.83 -8.06
C GLY A 73 -3.66 -13.64 -7.49
N LYS A 74 -3.01 -12.61 -6.95
CA LYS A 74 -3.67 -11.38 -6.47
C LYS A 74 -3.35 -10.19 -7.39
N PRO A 75 -4.27 -9.23 -7.57
CA PRO A 75 -3.99 -7.99 -8.31
C PRO A 75 -2.72 -7.30 -7.81
N ALA A 76 -1.81 -6.97 -8.72
CA ALA A 76 -0.57 -6.27 -8.38
C ALA A 76 -0.86 -4.81 -7.98
N ALA A 77 -0.32 -4.36 -6.85
CA ALA A 77 -0.53 -3.02 -6.34
C ALA A 77 0.41 -2.01 -7.01
N ARG A 78 -0.09 -0.80 -7.21
CA ARG A 78 0.57 0.26 -7.95
C ARG A 78 0.42 1.60 -7.26
N LEU A 79 1.25 2.56 -7.66
CA LEU A 79 1.12 3.95 -7.25
C LEU A 79 -0.30 4.47 -7.54
N GLY A 80 -0.96 5.01 -6.53
CA GLY A 80 -2.32 5.52 -6.61
C GLY A 80 -3.42 4.48 -6.35
N ASP A 81 -3.10 3.20 -6.21
CA ASP A 81 -4.10 2.21 -5.78
C ASP A 81 -4.55 2.49 -4.33
N ALA A 82 -5.84 2.31 -4.06
CA ALA A 82 -6.49 2.73 -2.82
C ALA A 82 -6.09 1.88 -1.61
N ILE A 83 -6.10 2.48 -0.42
CA ILE A 83 -6.03 1.80 0.87
C ILE A 83 -7.44 1.74 1.48
N ASP A 84 -7.79 0.61 2.10
CA ASP A 84 -9.15 0.31 2.59
C ASP A 84 -9.72 1.32 3.58
N CYS A 85 -8.89 1.86 4.47
CA CYS A 85 -9.28 2.87 5.45
C CYS A 85 -9.30 4.30 4.91
N GLY A 86 -8.71 4.54 3.73
CA GLY A 86 -8.52 5.86 3.15
C GLY A 86 -7.09 6.11 2.70
N GLY A 87 -6.95 7.03 1.74
CA GLY A 87 -5.67 7.33 1.08
C GLY A 87 -5.34 6.36 -0.05
N ALA A 88 -4.10 6.43 -0.53
CA ALA A 88 -3.61 5.62 -1.63
C ALA A 88 -2.11 5.33 -1.47
N ILE A 89 -1.60 4.38 -2.22
CA ILE A 89 -0.15 4.15 -2.33
C ILE A 89 0.51 5.41 -2.92
N ALA A 90 1.44 5.99 -2.18
CA ALA A 90 2.05 7.30 -2.43
C ALA A 90 3.54 7.22 -2.84
N SER A 91 4.21 6.08 -2.61
CA SER A 91 5.52 5.79 -3.20
C SER A 91 5.51 4.44 -3.90
N ALA A 92 6.44 4.25 -4.82
CA ALA A 92 6.53 3.04 -5.64
C ALA A 92 7.94 2.90 -6.23
N SER A 93 8.18 1.80 -6.93
CA SER A 93 9.38 1.57 -7.74
C SER A 93 9.76 2.78 -8.62
N PRO A 94 11.06 3.13 -8.72
CA PRO A 94 11.49 4.23 -9.58
C PRO A 94 11.31 3.93 -11.08
N ASP A 95 11.33 2.66 -11.47
CA ASP A 95 11.53 2.21 -12.86
C ASP A 95 10.63 1.05 -13.31
N VAL A 96 10.00 0.30 -12.41
CA VAL A 96 9.07 -0.77 -12.76
C VAL A 96 7.64 -0.23 -12.84
N VAL A 97 6.99 -0.48 -13.98
CA VAL A 97 5.60 -0.08 -14.25
C VAL A 97 4.70 -1.31 -14.42
N ILE A 98 3.46 -1.20 -13.95
CA ILE A 98 2.44 -2.24 -14.03
C ILE A 98 1.17 -1.61 -14.61
N GLY A 99 0.56 -2.31 -15.58
CA GLY A 99 -0.68 -1.91 -16.27
C GLY A 99 -1.89 -1.86 -15.36
#